data_AF-A0A819NKF9-F1
#
_entry.id   AF-A0A819NKF9-F1
#
_cell.length_a   1.000
_cell.length_b   1.000
_cell.length_c   1.000
_cell.angle_alpha   90.00
_cell.angle_beta   90.00
_cell.angle_gamma   90.00
#
_symmetry.space_group_name_H-M   'P 1'
#
loop_
_entity.id
_entity.type
_entity.pdbx_description
1 polymer ?
#
loop_
_entity_poly.entity_id
_entity_poly.type
_entity_poly.pdbx_seq_one_letter_code
_entity_poly.pdbx_strand_id
1 'polypeptide(L)'
;MATSLRRTDLYAILDPETNERSHADIQSDPRTSDLFMMNSPIPSTLICIGYLIAVCLGPKFMANRSPYNIRQLLLVYNVAMVALSGYLFYEFLAAGWLNGYSLGCQPVDYSRSPTAMRMVRVCYLFFLSKFIELFDTIFFIMKKNFHQVSVLHVLHHGIMPISWWFGIRFVPGGFGTFHSCINSFIHFLMYLYYGLAALSPSFRQYLFLKKSMTWMQMVSRKHRDEMFGK
;
A
#
# COMPACT_ATOMS: atom_id res chain seq x y z
N MET A 1 -32.86 42.31 -4.68
CA MET A 1 -32.17 42.14 -5.97
C MET A 1 -32.08 40.65 -6.27
N ALA A 2 -33.07 40.08 -6.95
CA ALA A 2 -33.04 38.70 -7.42
C ALA A 2 -32.62 38.74 -8.90
N THR A 3 -31.41 38.30 -9.19
CA THR A 3 -30.87 38.24 -10.55
C THR A 3 -31.64 37.17 -11.34
N SER A 4 -32.30 37.61 -12.41
CA SER A 4 -32.92 36.76 -13.43
C SER A 4 -31.87 35.81 -14.00
N LEU A 5 -32.03 34.51 -13.74
CA LEU A 5 -31.32 33.46 -14.47
C LEU A 5 -31.81 33.51 -15.93
N ARG A 6 -30.86 33.68 -16.86
CA ARG A 6 -31.20 33.81 -18.28
C ARG A 6 -31.59 32.45 -18.82
N ARG A 7 -32.53 32.43 -19.76
CA ARG A 7 -33.03 31.23 -20.46
C ARG A 7 -31.90 30.38 -21.10
N THR A 8 -30.73 30.95 -21.34
CA THR A 8 -29.52 30.25 -21.81
C THR A 8 -28.90 29.30 -20.77
N ASP A 9 -29.10 29.53 -19.47
CA ASP A 9 -28.51 28.70 -18.41
C ASP A 9 -29.24 27.35 -18.26
N LEU A 10 -30.53 27.30 -18.64
CA LEU A 10 -31.33 26.07 -18.60
C LEU A 10 -31.00 25.10 -19.75
N TYR A 11 -30.57 25.62 -20.91
CA TYR A 11 -30.21 24.79 -22.07
C TYR A 11 -28.87 24.07 -21.88
N ALA A 12 -27.95 24.61 -21.07
CA ALA A 12 -26.69 23.94 -20.75
C ALA A 12 -26.89 22.65 -19.91
N ILE A 13 -28.01 22.54 -19.20
CA ILE A 13 -28.38 21.38 -18.38
C ILE A 13 -29.06 20.28 -19.22
N LEU A 14 -29.65 20.65 -20.36
CA LEU A 14 -30.41 19.74 -21.23
C LEU A 14 -29.61 19.27 -22.46
N ASP A 15 -28.34 19.66 -22.58
CA ASP A 15 -27.46 19.22 -23.66
C ASP A 15 -27.03 17.75 -23.42
N PRO A 16 -27.42 16.81 -24.28
CA PRO A 16 -27.02 15.41 -24.13
C PRO A 16 -25.49 15.23 -24.12
N GLU A 17 -24.74 16.11 -24.79
CA GLU A 17 -23.26 16.08 -24.78
C GLU A 17 -22.66 16.45 -23.42
N THR A 18 -23.31 17.31 -22.61
CA THR A 18 -22.82 17.64 -21.26
C THR A 18 -23.22 16.56 -20.25
N ASN A 19 -24.36 15.91 -20.46
CA ASN A 19 -24.81 14.78 -19.63
C ASN A 19 -23.99 13.50 -19.91
N GLU A 20 -23.60 13.22 -21.15
CA GLU A 20 -22.67 12.12 -21.48
C GLU A 20 -21.27 12.36 -20.88
N ARG A 21 -20.81 13.61 -20.78
CA ARG A 21 -19.54 13.93 -20.07
C ARG A 21 -19.65 13.84 -18.54
N SER A 22 -20.87 13.81 -17.98
CA SER A 22 -21.10 13.63 -16.53
C SER A 22 -21.10 12.15 -16.13
N HIS A 23 -21.41 11.26 -17.08
CA HIS A 23 -20.96 9.88 -17.06
C HIS A 23 -19.49 9.85 -17.43
N ALA A 24 -18.62 10.38 -16.55
CA ALA A 24 -17.21 10.09 -16.61
C ALA A 24 -17.08 8.57 -16.59
N ASP A 25 -16.91 7.97 -17.77
CA ASP A 25 -16.43 6.61 -17.92
C ASP A 25 -15.31 6.48 -16.90
N ILE A 26 -15.37 5.46 -16.05
CA ILE A 26 -14.29 5.11 -15.13
C ILE A 26 -13.17 4.58 -16.04
N GLN A 27 -12.56 5.49 -16.79
CA GLN A 27 -11.58 5.20 -17.78
C GLN A 27 -10.27 5.10 -17.02
N SER A 28 -9.83 3.87 -17.00
CA SER A 28 -8.58 3.46 -16.45
C SER A 28 -7.41 4.33 -16.95
N ASP A 29 -6.48 4.71 -16.08
CA ASP A 29 -5.43 5.68 -16.37
C ASP A 29 -4.49 5.15 -17.47
N PRO A 30 -4.40 5.81 -18.64
CA PRO A 30 -3.59 5.35 -19.77
C PRO A 30 -2.09 5.42 -19.50
N ARG A 31 -1.63 6.13 -18.46
CA ARG A 31 -0.21 6.16 -18.06
C ARG A 31 0.24 4.84 -17.43
N THR A 32 -0.70 3.98 -17.07
CA THR A 32 -0.44 2.71 -16.39
C THR A 32 -0.60 1.48 -17.28
N SER A 33 -1.08 1.63 -18.53
CA SER A 33 -1.40 0.51 -19.42
C SER A 33 -0.21 -0.40 -19.69
N ASP A 34 0.97 0.20 -19.90
CA ASP A 34 2.15 -0.55 -20.34
C ASP A 34 2.95 -1.12 -19.15
N LEU A 35 2.51 -0.85 -17.92
CA LEU A 35 3.17 -1.33 -16.72
C LEU A 35 2.86 -2.81 -16.50
N PHE A 36 3.88 -3.56 -16.10
CA PHE A 36 3.74 -5.00 -15.83
C PHE A 36 2.66 -5.25 -14.77
N MET A 37 1.79 -6.22 -15.03
CA MET A 37 0.61 -6.59 -14.22
C MET A 37 -0.53 -5.55 -14.12
N MET A 38 -0.49 -4.43 -14.86
CA MET A 38 -1.56 -3.42 -14.82
C MET A 38 -2.68 -3.61 -15.85
N ASN A 39 -2.49 -4.51 -16.83
CA ASN A 39 -3.50 -4.80 -17.86
C ASN A 39 -4.76 -5.48 -17.31
N SER A 40 -4.62 -6.31 -16.27
CA SER A 40 -5.72 -7.08 -15.68
C SER A 40 -5.44 -7.32 -14.20
N PRO A 41 -6.46 -7.39 -13.33
CA PRO A 41 -6.27 -7.73 -11.92
C PRO A 41 -5.97 -9.22 -11.71
N ILE A 42 -6.19 -10.06 -12.73
CA ILE A 42 -6.09 -11.52 -12.64
C ILE A 42 -4.72 -11.99 -12.11
N PRO A 43 -3.56 -11.51 -12.61
CA PRO A 43 -2.26 -11.95 -12.09
C PRO A 43 -2.09 -11.65 -10.59
N SER A 44 -2.49 -10.45 -10.15
CA SER A 44 -2.46 -10.05 -8.74
C SER A 44 -3.33 -10.97 -7.88
N THR A 45 -4.55 -11.24 -8.34
CA THR A 45 -5.49 -12.13 -7.65
C THR A 45 -4.96 -13.56 -7.54
N LEU A 46 -4.37 -14.10 -8.61
CA LEU A 46 -3.79 -15.45 -8.60
C LEU A 46 -2.62 -15.55 -7.60
N ILE A 47 -1.76 -14.53 -7.51
CA ILE A 47 -0.69 -14.49 -6.51
C ILE A 47 -1.27 -14.45 -5.10
N CYS A 48 -2.30 -13.63 -4.85
CA CYS A 48 -2.97 -13.59 -3.54
C CYS A 48 -3.64 -14.92 -3.18
N ILE A 49 -4.26 -15.62 -4.14
CA ILE A 49 -4.80 -16.97 -3.92
C ILE A 49 -3.68 -17.95 -3.57
N GLY A 50 -2.58 -17.94 -4.32
CA GLY A 50 -1.39 -18.74 -4.03
C GLY A 50 -0.83 -18.48 -2.64
N TYR A 51 -0.78 -17.21 -2.22
CA TYR A 51 -0.41 -16.81 -0.87
C TYR A 51 -1.36 -17.40 0.19
N LEU A 52 -2.67 -17.30 0.01
CA LEU A 52 -3.65 -17.87 0.96
C LEU A 52 -3.52 -19.39 1.05
N ILE A 53 -3.30 -20.08 -0.07
CA ILE A 53 -3.02 -21.52 -0.10
C ILE A 53 -1.76 -21.82 0.69
N ALA A 54 -0.67 -21.07 0.49
CA ALA A 54 0.58 -21.24 1.22
C ALA A 54 0.41 -21.02 2.73
N VAL A 55 -0.40 -20.05 3.15
CA VAL A 55 -0.72 -19.79 4.56
C VAL A 55 -1.55 -20.93 5.18
N CYS A 56 -2.50 -21.49 4.44
CA CYS A 56 -3.33 -22.60 4.92
C CYS A 56 -2.58 -23.94 4.96
N LEU A 57 -1.77 -24.24 3.95
CA LEU A 57 -1.05 -25.51 3.82
C LEU A 57 0.33 -25.49 4.51
N GLY A 58 0.95 -24.32 4.63
CA GLY A 58 2.28 -24.13 5.21
C GLY A 58 2.43 -24.69 6.62
N PRO A 59 1.53 -24.40 7.58
CA PRO A 59 1.59 -24.96 8.92
C PRO A 59 1.49 -26.50 8.93
N LYS A 60 0.63 -27.07 8.08
CA LYS A 60 0.48 -28.53 7.92
C LYS A 60 1.76 -29.15 7.36
N PHE A 61 2.35 -28.51 6.34
CA PHE A 61 3.60 -28.93 5.74
C PHE A 61 4.79 -28.87 6.72
N MET A 62 4.80 -27.86 7.60
CA MET A 62 5.84 -27.69 8.61
C MET A 62 5.61 -28.51 9.88
N ALA A 63 4.45 -29.15 10.08
CA ALA A 63 4.12 -29.87 11.32
C ALA A 63 5.22 -30.84 11.74
N ASN A 64 5.67 -31.70 10.81
CA ASN A 64 6.66 -32.75 11.04
C ASN A 64 8.11 -32.35 10.67
N ARG A 65 8.38 -31.05 10.48
CA ARG A 65 9.71 -30.55 10.10
C ARG A 65 10.31 -29.67 11.20
N SER A 66 11.63 -29.62 11.31
CA SER A 66 12.29 -28.61 12.15
C SER A 66 12.17 -27.22 11.49
N PRO A 67 12.21 -26.12 12.28
CA PRO A 67 12.25 -24.77 11.72
C PRO A 67 13.55 -24.57 10.91
N TYR A 68 13.45 -23.97 9.73
CA TYR A 68 14.60 -23.77 8.86
C TYR A 68 15.55 -22.69 9.40
N ASN A 69 16.86 -22.91 9.25
CA ASN A 69 17.88 -21.89 9.55
C ASN A 69 18.09 -20.96 8.36
N ILE A 70 17.21 -19.96 8.23
CA ILE A 70 17.21 -18.95 7.16
C ILE A 70 17.72 -17.59 7.64
N ARG A 71 18.62 -17.55 8.64
CA ARG A 71 19.06 -16.28 9.26
C ARG A 71 19.72 -15.32 8.25
N GLN A 72 20.63 -15.82 7.42
CA GLN A 72 21.33 -14.98 6.44
C GLN A 72 20.36 -14.45 5.36
N LEU A 73 19.46 -15.31 4.88
CA LEU A 73 18.41 -14.92 3.94
C LEU A 73 17.53 -13.80 4.51
N LEU A 74 17.09 -13.93 5.77
CA LEU A 74 16.31 -12.91 6.46
C LEU A 74 17.07 -11.59 6.65
N LEU A 75 18.38 -11.65 6.91
CA LEU A 75 19.20 -10.45 7.04
C LEU A 75 19.26 -9.71 5.70
N VAL A 76 19.58 -10.40 4.61
CA VAL A 76 19.63 -9.81 3.25
C VAL A 76 18.26 -9.24 2.86
N TYR A 77 17.20 -10.01 3.10
CA TYR A 77 15.83 -9.59 2.85
C TYR A 77 15.47 -8.32 3.61
N ASN A 78 15.71 -8.27 4.93
CA ASN A 78 15.39 -7.09 5.74
C ASN A 78 16.19 -5.85 5.29
N VAL A 79 17.48 -6.01 4.95
CA VAL A 79 18.30 -4.90 4.42
C VAL A 79 17.75 -4.40 3.07
N ALA A 80 17.38 -5.30 2.17
CA ALA A 80 16.75 -4.93 0.90
C ALA A 80 15.42 -4.20 1.12
N MET A 81 14.61 -4.65 2.07
CA MET A 81 13.34 -4.00 2.42
C MET A 81 13.54 -2.63 3.05
N VAL A 82 14.57 -2.42 3.89
CA VAL A 82 14.93 -1.08 4.37
C VAL A 82 15.24 -0.15 3.21
N ALA A 83 16.08 -0.58 2.27
CA ALA A 83 16.43 0.24 1.11
C ALA A 83 15.20 0.56 0.25
N LEU A 84 14.36 -0.44 -0.03
CA LEU A 84 13.14 -0.28 -0.81
C LEU A 84 12.14 0.67 -0.14
N SER A 85 11.83 0.46 1.14
CA SER A 85 10.89 1.31 1.88
C SER A 85 11.40 2.74 2.05
N GLY A 86 12.70 2.92 2.28
CA GLY A 86 13.33 4.24 2.32
C GLY A 86 13.25 4.97 0.98
N TYR A 87 13.52 4.25 -0.12
CA TYR A 87 13.39 4.80 -1.47
C TYR A 87 11.94 5.19 -1.79
N LEU A 88 10.97 4.33 -1.51
CA LEU A 88 9.55 4.63 -1.71
C LEU A 88 9.11 5.85 -0.90
N PHE A 89 9.52 5.93 0.36
CA PHE A 89 9.20 7.09 1.21
C PHE A 89 9.75 8.38 0.61
N TYR A 90 11.04 8.41 0.23
CA TYR A 90 11.65 9.56 -0.43
C TYR A 90 10.92 9.94 -1.73
N GLU A 91 10.59 8.97 -2.57
CA GLU A 91 9.89 9.23 -3.83
C GLU A 91 8.48 9.79 -3.62
N PHE A 92 7.71 9.30 -2.63
CA PHE A 92 6.40 9.88 -2.31
C PHE A 92 6.52 11.34 -1.83
N LEU A 93 7.53 11.65 -1.01
CA LEU A 93 7.80 13.02 -0.58
C LEU A 93 8.17 13.91 -1.77
N ALA A 94 9.09 13.48 -2.61
CA ALA A 94 9.60 14.26 -3.74
C ALA A 94 8.59 14.39 -4.89
N ALA A 95 7.70 13.40 -5.07
CA ALA A 95 6.66 13.41 -6.11
C ALA A 95 5.43 14.26 -5.74
N GLY A 96 5.24 14.62 -4.47
CA GLY A 96 4.08 15.44 -4.08
C GLY A 96 4.10 15.97 -2.66
N TRP A 97 4.29 15.12 -1.64
CA TRP A 97 4.02 15.49 -0.24
C TRP A 97 4.95 16.57 0.33
N LEU A 98 6.14 16.77 -0.23
CA LEU A 98 7.02 17.92 0.03
C LEU A 98 7.19 18.84 -1.18
N ASN A 99 6.40 18.62 -2.24
CA ASN A 99 6.53 19.28 -3.53
C ASN A 99 5.15 19.71 -4.08
N GLY A 100 4.33 20.34 -3.24
CA GLY A 100 3.09 21.02 -3.65
C GLY A 100 1.77 20.34 -3.31
N TYR A 101 1.77 19.13 -2.71
CA TYR A 101 0.52 18.53 -2.24
C TYR A 101 0.02 19.21 -0.96
N SER A 102 -1.31 19.39 -0.89
CA SER A 102 -2.00 19.81 0.33
C SER A 102 -2.45 18.60 1.15
N LEU A 103 -2.54 18.76 2.47
CA LEU A 103 -3.15 17.77 3.38
C LEU A 103 -4.69 17.79 3.33
N GLY A 104 -5.29 18.70 2.56
CA GLY A 104 -6.74 18.75 2.32
C GLY A 104 -7.19 17.86 1.16
N CYS A 105 -8.18 18.34 0.39
CA CYS A 105 -8.63 17.65 -0.82
C CYS A 105 -7.59 17.78 -1.93
N GLN A 106 -6.63 16.85 -1.96
CA GLN A 106 -5.60 16.79 -2.99
C GLN A 106 -6.05 15.90 -4.16
N PRO A 107 -6.33 16.49 -5.35
CA PRO A 107 -6.73 15.72 -6.51
C PRO A 107 -5.55 14.96 -7.12
N VAL A 108 -5.88 13.97 -7.95
CA VAL A 108 -4.92 13.28 -8.81
C VAL A 108 -4.56 14.20 -9.98
N ASP A 109 -3.27 14.39 -10.22
CA ASP A 109 -2.79 15.02 -11.45
C ASP A 109 -2.70 13.94 -12.54
N TYR A 110 -3.57 14.02 -13.55
CA TYR A 110 -3.61 13.10 -14.70
C TYR A 110 -2.70 13.53 -15.87
N SER A 111 -1.96 14.63 -15.73
CA SER A 111 -1.01 15.07 -16.75
C SER A 111 0.18 14.11 -16.90
N ARG A 112 0.94 14.29 -17.98
CA ARG A 112 2.23 13.61 -18.19
C ARG A 112 3.41 14.47 -17.74
N SER A 113 3.20 15.37 -16.78
CA SER A 113 4.29 16.17 -16.20
C SER A 113 5.33 15.26 -15.53
N PRO A 114 6.60 15.66 -15.43
CA PRO A 114 7.62 14.86 -14.76
C PRO A 114 7.24 14.48 -13.32
N THR A 115 6.61 15.40 -12.58
CA THR A 115 6.14 15.19 -11.22
C THR A 115 4.98 14.19 -11.16
N ALA A 116 3.97 14.33 -12.03
CA ALA A 116 2.84 13.39 -12.09
C ALA A 116 3.30 11.98 -12.48
N MET A 117 4.17 11.86 -13.48
CA MET A 117 4.72 10.57 -13.89
C MET A 117 5.60 9.95 -12.79
N ARG A 118 6.31 10.76 -12.00
CA ARG A 118 7.04 10.30 -10.81
C ARG A 118 6.08 9.72 -9.77
N MET A 119 4.96 10.38 -9.51
CA MET A 119 3.92 9.88 -8.61
C MET A 119 3.35 8.52 -9.07
N VAL A 120 3.01 8.40 -10.36
CA VAL A 120 2.52 7.13 -10.94
C VAL A 120 3.55 6.01 -10.76
N ARG A 121 4.83 6.29 -11.03
CA ARG A 121 5.93 5.31 -10.87
C ARG A 121 6.09 4.85 -9.42
N VAL A 122 6.09 5.77 -8.45
CA VAL A 122 6.23 5.38 -7.04
C VAL A 122 5.00 4.62 -6.54
N CYS A 123 3.79 4.97 -6.98
CA CYS A 123 2.59 4.19 -6.69
C CYS A 123 2.73 2.76 -7.23
N TYR A 124 3.22 2.61 -8.46
CA TYR A 124 3.47 1.31 -9.07
C TYR A 124 4.53 0.49 -8.32
N LEU A 125 5.66 1.10 -7.95
CA LEU A 125 6.69 0.43 -7.16
C LEU A 125 6.19 0.04 -5.77
N PHE A 126 5.34 0.85 -5.16
CA PHE A 126 4.67 0.53 -3.90
C PHE A 126 3.73 -0.67 -4.04
N PHE A 127 3.01 -0.81 -5.15
CA PHE A 127 2.23 -2.00 -5.44
C PHE A 127 3.10 -3.25 -5.60
N LEU A 128 4.22 -3.15 -6.33
CA LEU A 128 5.16 -4.26 -6.45
C LEU A 128 5.72 -4.68 -5.08
N SER A 129 6.00 -3.71 -4.20
CA SER A 129 6.51 -4.02 -2.85
C SER A 129 5.51 -4.81 -2.01
N LYS A 130 4.19 -4.65 -2.21
CA LYS A 130 3.18 -5.44 -1.49
C LYS A 130 3.28 -6.93 -1.80
N PHE A 131 3.72 -7.33 -3.00
CA PHE A 131 3.97 -8.74 -3.32
C PHE A 131 5.24 -9.26 -2.64
N ILE A 132 6.29 -8.43 -2.54
CA ILE A 132 7.53 -8.79 -1.84
C ILE A 132 7.23 -9.02 -0.35
N GLU A 133 6.36 -8.22 0.24
CA GLU A 133 5.95 -8.36 1.64
C GLU A 133 5.18 -9.67 1.93
N LEU A 134 4.62 -10.34 0.92
CA LEU A 134 4.00 -11.66 1.11
C LEU A 134 5.00 -12.72 1.60
N PHE A 135 6.29 -12.54 1.29
CA PHE A 135 7.35 -13.43 1.76
C PHE A 135 7.54 -13.38 3.28
N ASP A 136 7.15 -12.29 3.97
CA ASP A 136 7.20 -12.20 5.44
C ASP A 136 6.45 -13.37 6.09
N THR A 137 5.23 -13.62 5.61
CA THR A 137 4.40 -14.72 6.13
C THR A 137 5.02 -16.08 5.83
N ILE A 138 5.61 -16.25 4.64
CA ILE A 138 6.30 -17.49 4.26
C ILE A 138 7.49 -17.74 5.19
N PHE A 139 8.28 -16.70 5.50
CA PHE A 139 9.39 -16.81 6.44
C PHE A 139 8.92 -17.13 7.86
N PHE A 140 7.81 -16.55 8.33
CA PHE A 140 7.23 -16.89 9.63
C PHE A 140 6.81 -18.35 9.71
N ILE A 141 6.17 -18.88 8.67
CA ILE A 141 5.79 -20.30 8.58
C ILE A 141 7.02 -21.20 8.57
N MET A 142 8.03 -20.90 7.74
CA MET A 142 9.27 -21.69 7.66
C MET A 142 10.06 -21.72 8.96
N LYS A 143 9.96 -20.67 9.78
CA LYS A 143 10.54 -20.61 11.13
C LYS A 143 9.64 -21.13 12.25
N LYS A 144 8.44 -21.62 11.93
CA LYS A 144 7.40 -22.00 12.90
C LYS A 144 7.01 -20.87 13.87
N ASN A 145 7.14 -19.61 13.44
CA ASN A 145 6.78 -18.45 14.24
C ASN A 145 5.32 -18.02 14.03
N PHE A 146 4.38 -18.94 14.32
CA PHE A 146 2.97 -18.74 14.00
C PHE A 146 2.29 -17.62 14.79
N HIS A 147 2.84 -17.20 15.93
CA HIS A 147 2.33 -16.04 16.68
C HIS A 147 2.38 -14.74 15.85
N GLN A 148 3.29 -14.63 14.88
CA GLN A 148 3.34 -13.46 13.98
C GLN A 148 2.33 -13.54 12.83
N VAL A 149 1.81 -14.73 12.52
CA VAL A 149 0.80 -14.96 11.47
C VAL A 149 -0.60 -14.79 12.05
N SER A 150 -0.93 -13.58 12.47
CA SER A 150 -2.26 -13.25 12.99
C SER A 150 -3.30 -13.13 11.86
N VAL A 151 -4.59 -13.20 12.22
CA VAL A 151 -5.69 -12.95 11.27
C VAL A 151 -5.54 -11.58 10.59
N LEU A 152 -5.18 -10.54 11.36
CA LEU A 152 -4.98 -9.21 10.82
C LEU A 152 -3.84 -9.18 9.80
N HIS A 153 -2.72 -9.85 10.10
CA HIS A 153 -1.58 -9.96 9.18
C HIS A 153 -1.99 -10.62 7.87
N VAL A 154 -2.67 -11.77 7.94
CA VAL A 154 -3.07 -12.52 6.75
C VAL A 154 -4.09 -11.75 5.91
N LEU A 155 -5.09 -11.13 6.54
CA LEU A 155 -6.07 -10.31 5.84
C LEU A 155 -5.44 -9.08 5.19
N HIS A 156 -4.58 -8.36 5.93
CA HIS A 156 -3.86 -7.20 5.41
C HIS A 156 -3.01 -7.57 4.20
N HIS A 157 -2.09 -8.52 4.34
CA HIS A 157 -1.22 -8.91 3.22
C HIS A 157 -1.99 -9.57 2.07
N GLY A 158 -3.09 -10.26 2.34
CA GLY A 158 -3.92 -10.89 1.30
C GLY A 158 -4.68 -9.87 0.44
N ILE A 159 -5.21 -8.79 1.03
CA ILE A 159 -6.05 -7.82 0.31
C ILE A 159 -5.26 -6.66 -0.30
N MET A 160 -4.14 -6.27 0.31
CA MET A 160 -3.40 -5.07 -0.07
C MET A 160 -2.94 -5.08 -1.55
N PRO A 161 -2.37 -6.16 -2.11
CA PRO A 161 -1.97 -6.13 -3.53
C PRO A 161 -3.14 -5.90 -4.49
N ILE A 162 -4.31 -6.49 -4.21
CA ILE A 162 -5.50 -6.35 -5.05
C ILE A 162 -6.08 -4.93 -4.93
N SER A 163 -6.19 -4.38 -3.72
CA SER A 163 -6.71 -3.02 -3.53
C SER A 163 -5.80 -1.97 -4.19
N TRP A 164 -4.48 -2.15 -4.10
CA TRP A 164 -3.50 -1.29 -4.75
C TRP A 164 -3.56 -1.35 -6.27
N TRP A 165 -3.90 -2.50 -6.85
CA TRP A 165 -4.12 -2.62 -8.30
C TRP A 165 -5.21 -1.66 -8.78
N PHE A 166 -6.37 -1.63 -8.10
CA PHE A 166 -7.45 -0.69 -8.42
C PHE A 166 -7.02 0.76 -8.20
N GLY A 167 -6.32 1.04 -7.10
CA GLY A 167 -5.81 2.39 -6.81
C GLY A 167 -4.92 2.92 -7.95
N ILE A 168 -3.96 2.12 -8.43
CA ILE A 168 -3.06 2.54 -9.51
C ILE A 168 -3.79 2.61 -10.84
N ARG A 169 -4.70 1.67 -11.10
CA ARG A 169 -5.37 1.60 -12.40
C ARG A 169 -6.29 2.78 -12.65
N PHE A 170 -6.87 3.36 -11.61
CA PHE A 170 -7.89 4.40 -11.75
C PHE A 170 -7.48 5.74 -11.13
N VAL A 171 -6.74 5.74 -10.02
CA VAL A 171 -6.41 6.95 -9.25
C VAL A 171 -4.95 6.97 -8.77
N PRO A 172 -3.95 6.92 -9.68
CA PRO A 172 -2.52 6.83 -9.31
C PRO A 172 -1.94 8.18 -8.86
N GLY A 173 -2.42 8.72 -7.73
CA GLY A 173 -1.94 9.97 -7.14
C GLY A 173 -2.90 10.56 -6.10
N GLY A 174 -2.71 11.86 -5.80
CA GLY A 174 -3.60 12.61 -4.92
C GLY A 174 -3.53 12.17 -3.46
N PHE A 175 -4.55 12.55 -2.67
CA PHE A 175 -4.59 12.30 -1.23
C PHE A 175 -4.52 10.80 -0.87
N GLY A 176 -5.00 9.91 -1.74
CA GLY A 176 -4.95 8.45 -1.52
C GLY A 176 -3.54 7.90 -1.30
N THR A 177 -2.51 8.59 -1.81
CA THR A 177 -1.10 8.21 -1.64
C THR A 177 -0.51 8.59 -0.28
N PHE A 178 -1.24 9.34 0.55
CA PHE A 178 -0.78 9.75 1.88
C PHE A 178 -0.53 8.53 2.77
N HIS A 179 -1.45 7.58 2.71
CA HIS A 179 -1.33 6.32 3.44
C HIS A 179 -0.08 5.53 2.99
N SER A 180 0.24 5.52 1.70
CA SER A 180 1.43 4.86 1.16
C SER A 180 2.73 5.51 1.62
N CYS A 181 2.74 6.84 1.68
CA CYS A 181 3.86 7.61 2.19
C CYS A 181 4.16 7.22 3.65
N ILE A 182 3.13 7.28 4.51
CA ILE A 182 3.25 6.87 5.93
C ILE A 182 3.60 5.38 6.05
N ASN A 183 2.95 4.52 5.27
CA ASN A 183 3.22 3.08 5.29
C ASN A 183 4.69 2.80 4.94
N SER A 184 5.23 3.45 3.90
CA SER A 184 6.63 3.30 3.51
C SER A 184 7.59 3.73 4.63
N PHE A 185 7.27 4.82 5.36
CA PHE A 185 8.04 5.24 6.52
C PHE A 185 7.97 4.24 7.68
N ILE A 186 6.78 3.73 8.00
CA ILE A 186 6.62 2.72 9.07
C ILE A 186 7.33 1.43 8.69
N HIS A 187 7.25 0.98 7.43
CA HIS A 187 7.96 -0.21 6.95
C HIS A 187 9.48 0.00 6.96
N PHE A 188 9.98 1.17 6.59
CA PHE A 188 11.40 1.51 6.73
C PHE A 188 11.88 1.32 8.19
N LEU A 189 11.15 1.88 9.16
CA LEU A 189 11.46 1.71 10.58
C LEU A 189 11.35 0.25 11.04
N MET A 190 10.32 -0.47 10.57
CA MET A 190 10.08 -1.87 10.91
C MET A 190 11.24 -2.77 10.48
N TYR A 191 11.62 -2.71 9.20
CA TYR A 191 12.68 -3.55 8.66
C TYR A 191 14.05 -3.12 9.17
N LEU A 192 14.25 -1.83 9.46
CA LEU A 192 15.48 -1.35 10.10
C LEU A 192 15.62 -1.97 11.49
N TYR A 193 14.54 -1.98 12.28
CA TYR A 193 14.51 -2.66 13.57
C TYR A 193 14.80 -4.17 13.43
N TYR A 194 14.17 -4.87 12.48
CA TYR A 194 14.42 -6.30 12.28
C TYR A 194 15.83 -6.62 11.79
N GLY A 195 16.41 -5.77 10.92
CA GLY A 195 17.80 -5.87 10.48
C GLY A 195 18.78 -5.71 11.64
N LEU A 196 18.62 -4.65 12.44
CA LEU A 196 19.48 -4.39 13.61
C LEU A 196 19.36 -5.49 14.68
N ALA A 197 18.14 -5.97 14.95
CA ALA A 197 17.91 -7.07 15.89
C ALA A 197 18.49 -8.42 15.41
N ALA A 198 18.73 -8.59 14.10
CA ALA A 198 19.39 -9.76 13.54
C ALA A 198 20.93 -9.68 13.62
N LEU A 199 21.49 -8.47 13.66
CA LEU A 199 22.93 -8.21 13.79
C LEU A 199 23.43 -8.36 15.23
N SER A 200 22.69 -7.88 16.24
CA SER A 200 23.06 -8.11 17.63
C SER A 200 21.84 -8.27 18.56
N PRO A 201 21.85 -9.28 19.46
CA PRO A 201 20.83 -9.46 20.49
C PRO A 201 20.67 -8.22 21.38
N SER A 202 21.72 -7.42 21.55
CA SER A 202 21.70 -6.20 22.36
C SER A 202 20.76 -5.14 21.79
N PHE A 203 20.43 -5.13 20.49
CA PHE A 203 19.45 -4.18 19.95
C PHE A 203 17.99 -4.56 20.24
N ARG A 204 17.72 -5.78 20.75
CA ARG A 204 16.37 -6.17 21.21
C ARG A 204 15.88 -5.34 22.41
N GLN A 205 16.76 -4.60 23.09
CA GLN A 205 16.40 -3.74 24.20
C GLN A 205 15.66 -2.45 23.77
N TYR A 206 15.69 -2.07 22.49
CA TYR A 206 14.98 -0.90 21.94
C TYR A 206 13.49 -1.20 21.65
N LEU A 207 12.83 -1.93 22.55
CA LEU A 207 11.42 -2.34 22.50
C LEU A 207 10.42 -1.17 22.50
N PHE A 208 10.86 0.06 22.80
CA PHE A 208 10.00 1.24 22.74
C PHE A 208 9.55 1.56 21.31
N LEU A 209 10.39 1.30 20.30
CA LEU A 209 10.03 1.49 18.88
C LEU A 209 8.89 0.55 18.48
N LYS A 210 8.86 -0.68 19.01
CA LYS A 210 7.77 -1.64 18.80
C LYS A 210 6.44 -1.11 19.35
N LYS A 211 6.44 -0.53 20.55
CA LYS A 211 5.23 0.09 21.15
C LYS A 211 4.75 1.31 20.36
N SER A 212 5.66 2.17 19.91
CA SER A 212 5.31 3.33 19.07
C SER A 212 4.74 2.92 17.72
N MET A 213 5.27 1.86 17.09
CA MET A 213 4.74 1.34 15.83
C MET A 213 3.36 0.71 15.98
N THR A 214 3.12 -0.07 17.04
CA THR A 214 1.77 -0.60 17.32
C THR A 214 0.78 0.52 17.64
N TRP A 215 1.22 1.59 18.33
CA TRP A 215 0.40 2.78 18.55
C TRP A 215 0.06 3.51 17.24
N MET A 216 1.03 3.72 16.34
CA MET A 216 0.78 4.36 15.03
C MET A 216 -0.16 3.52 14.14
N GLN A 217 -0.03 2.19 14.17
CA GLN A 217 -0.93 1.27 13.46
C GLN A 217 -2.34 1.23 14.08
N MET A 218 -2.47 1.42 15.40
CA MET A 218 -3.75 1.45 16.11
C MET A 218 -4.44 2.83 16.11
N VAL A 219 -3.71 3.95 16.01
CA VAL A 219 -4.32 5.29 15.89
C VAL A 219 -5.12 5.42 14.60
N SER A 220 -4.74 4.70 13.54
CA SER A 220 -5.55 4.55 12.32
C SER A 220 -6.85 3.74 12.53
N ARG A 221 -7.05 3.12 13.69
CA ARG A 221 -8.20 2.30 14.07
C ARG A 221 -9.01 2.88 15.25
N LYS A 222 -8.40 3.74 16.09
CA LYS A 222 -9.05 4.32 17.28
C LYS A 222 -10.19 5.31 16.97
N HIS A 223 -10.35 5.74 15.71
CA HIS A 223 -11.52 6.53 15.31
C HIS A 223 -12.79 5.70 15.02
N ARG A 224 -12.71 4.35 15.09
CA ARG A 224 -13.89 3.47 14.92
C ARG A 224 -14.60 3.19 16.24
N ASP A 225 -13.88 3.19 17.36
CA ASP A 225 -14.42 2.78 18.67
C ASP A 225 -15.10 3.96 19.41
N GLU A 226 -14.89 5.20 18.95
CA GLU A 226 -15.62 6.40 19.46
C GLU A 226 -16.95 6.65 18.74
N MET A 227 -17.21 5.99 17.60
CA MET A 227 -18.46 6.11 16.82
C MET A 227 -19.51 5.04 17.13
N PHE A 228 -19.10 3.92 17.74
CA PHE A 228 -20.02 2.85 18.12
C PHE A 228 -19.75 2.47 19.57
N GLY A 229 -20.23 3.32 20.47
CA GLY A 229 -20.25 3.05 21.91
C GLY A 229 -20.89 1.69 22.19
N LYS A 230 -20.04 0.75 22.62
CA LYS A 230 -20.36 -0.40 23.44
C LYS A 230 -19.26 -0.55 24.48
#